data_AF-A0A430DLG7-F1
#
_entry.id   AF-A0A430DLG7-F1
#
_cell.length_a   1.000
_cell.length_b   1.000
_cell.length_c   1.000
_cell.angle_alpha   90.00
_cell.angle_beta   90.00
_cell.angle_gamma   90.00
#
_symmetry.space_group_name_H-M   'P 1'
#
loop_
_entity.id
_entity.type
_entity.pdbx_description
1 polymer ?
#
loop_
_entity_poly.entity_id
_entity_poly.type
_entity_poly.pdbx_seq_one_letter_code
_entity_poly.pdbx_strand_id
1 'polypeptide(L)'
;MKTILIELGAGIGDDGLLDCAADLARAFGSYVIGLHITPLDAYVSLDPFGGAYALPSLLEAADEQENKAREAFEAAMANESISWEFRSGRGAASSVIAEQSRFVDLVLVAKPGREKQYHGRIGHVGELALTSSAPVLALPPESRSFDPLGRAVIAWNGSPEASAAVRAALPMLTKASEVTVLTAEEPGGKWDVPSLELEKYLSRHGIKVALEVVIVTDGDLPSSLLREVADRQPAYLVMGAYGRSRAREWLLGGVTRHMLLDLPVPVLLAH
;
A
#
# COMPACT_ATOMS: atom_id res chain seq x y z
N MET A 1 10.92 -2.67 -11.18
CA MET A 1 10.98 -2.15 -9.81
C MET A 1 12.43 -2.16 -9.39
N LYS A 2 13.00 -1.00 -9.10
CA LYS A 2 14.40 -0.75 -8.79
C LYS A 2 14.60 0.04 -7.51
N THR A 3 13.64 0.87 -7.12
CA THR A 3 13.73 1.66 -5.89
C THR A 3 12.43 1.50 -5.08
N ILE A 4 12.58 1.15 -3.80
CA ILE A 4 11.47 0.97 -2.85
C ILE A 4 11.63 2.01 -1.74
N LEU A 5 10.58 2.75 -1.45
CA LEU A 5 10.50 3.65 -0.30
C LEU A 5 9.70 2.97 0.81
N ILE A 6 10.25 2.80 2.00
CA ILE A 6 9.53 2.30 3.17
C ILE A 6 9.33 3.42 4.19
N GLU A 7 8.09 3.58 4.65
CA GLU A 7 7.75 4.49 5.76
C GLU A 7 8.16 3.85 7.09
N LEU A 8 9.05 4.52 7.83
CA LEU A 8 9.57 4.08 9.13
C LEU A 8 8.84 4.78 10.28
N GLY A 9 8.63 4.09 11.39
CA GLY A 9 8.14 4.70 12.62
C GLY A 9 6.65 5.02 12.63
N ALA A 10 5.87 4.51 11.66
CA ALA A 10 4.43 4.68 11.65
C ALA A 10 3.78 4.10 12.93
N GLY A 11 4.38 3.05 13.55
CA GLY A 11 4.13 2.55 14.93
C GLY A 11 3.84 1.03 15.01
N ILE A 12 4.34 0.36 16.07
CA ILE A 12 4.39 -1.10 16.41
C ILE A 12 4.42 -2.06 15.21
N GLY A 13 5.56 -2.75 15.03
CA GLY A 13 5.74 -3.85 14.09
C GLY A 13 6.76 -3.58 12.97
N ASP A 14 7.52 -2.47 13.04
CA ASP A 14 8.45 -2.02 12.01
C ASP A 14 9.44 -3.11 11.57
N ASP A 15 9.90 -3.98 12.49
CA ASP A 15 10.78 -5.11 12.15
C ASP A 15 10.19 -5.98 11.03
N GLY A 16 8.89 -6.29 11.10
CA GLY A 16 8.22 -7.09 10.07
C GLY A 16 8.08 -6.37 8.74
N LEU A 17 7.93 -5.04 8.75
CA LEU A 17 7.88 -4.23 7.53
C LEU A 17 9.26 -4.17 6.86
N LEU A 18 10.33 -4.08 7.66
CA LEU A 18 11.72 -4.13 7.19
C LEU A 18 12.04 -5.50 6.57
N ASP A 19 11.63 -6.60 7.20
CA ASP A 19 11.79 -7.95 6.65
C ASP A 19 11.07 -8.08 5.29
N CYS A 20 9.84 -7.57 5.18
CA CYS A 20 9.11 -7.59 3.91
C CYS A 20 9.76 -6.70 2.84
N ALA A 21 10.34 -5.56 3.22
CA ALA A 21 11.08 -4.71 2.29
C ALA A 21 12.34 -5.42 1.78
N ALA A 22 13.04 -6.14 2.65
CA ALA A 22 14.19 -6.96 2.30
C ALA A 22 13.81 -8.10 1.35
N ASP A 23 12.71 -8.82 1.62
CA ASP A 23 12.17 -9.84 0.71
C ASP A 23 11.90 -9.27 -0.69
N LEU A 24 11.25 -8.11 -0.75
CA LEU A 24 10.97 -7.42 -2.02
C LEU A 24 12.27 -7.02 -2.73
N ALA A 25 13.20 -6.42 -2.01
CA ALA A 25 14.46 -5.97 -2.57
C ALA A 25 15.33 -7.14 -3.04
N ARG A 26 15.34 -8.29 -2.35
CA ARG A 26 16.00 -9.52 -2.81
C ARG A 26 15.36 -10.06 -4.09
N ALA A 27 14.03 -10.07 -4.18
CA ALA A 27 13.32 -10.59 -5.35
C ALA A 27 13.55 -9.79 -6.65
N PHE A 28 13.79 -8.48 -6.52
CA PHE A 28 13.93 -7.56 -7.67
C PHE A 28 15.32 -6.93 -7.83
N GLY A 29 16.22 -7.14 -6.87
CA GLY A 29 17.50 -6.43 -6.80
C GLY A 29 17.30 -4.92 -6.66
N SER A 30 16.40 -4.53 -5.74
CA SER A 30 16.01 -3.14 -5.54
C SER A 30 16.89 -2.42 -4.52
N TYR A 31 17.00 -1.11 -4.69
CA TYR A 31 17.51 -0.16 -3.71
C TYR A 31 16.40 0.19 -2.69
N VAL A 32 16.73 0.24 -1.40
CA VAL A 32 15.75 0.53 -0.33
C VAL A 32 16.03 1.89 0.30
N ILE A 33 15.01 2.75 0.33
CA ILE A 33 15.04 4.04 1.03
C ILE A 33 14.17 3.90 2.28
N GLY A 34 14.79 3.95 3.45
CA GLY A 34 14.08 4.07 4.72
C GLY A 34 13.75 5.53 5.01
N LEU A 35 12.47 5.89 5.12
CA LEU A 35 12.03 7.26 5.36
C LEU A 35 11.38 7.39 6.73
N HIS A 36 12.05 8.09 7.65
CA HIS A 36 11.44 8.54 8.89
C HIS A 36 10.77 9.90 8.69
N ILE A 37 9.58 10.09 9.27
CA ILE A 37 8.83 11.33 9.16
C ILE A 37 8.50 11.86 10.54
N THR A 38 8.91 13.10 10.80
CA THR A 38 8.58 13.82 12.03
C THR A 38 7.32 14.68 11.79
N PRO A 39 6.16 14.34 12.40
CA PRO A 39 4.93 15.12 12.25
C PRO A 39 5.02 16.42 13.05
N LEU A 40 5.28 17.54 12.37
CA LEU A 40 5.49 18.85 13.03
C LEU A 40 4.26 19.33 13.82
N ASP A 41 3.06 19.00 13.37
CA ASP A 41 1.79 19.32 14.02
C ASP A 41 1.62 18.63 15.38
N ALA A 42 2.28 17.49 15.60
CA ALA A 42 2.29 16.82 16.90
C ALA A 42 3.19 17.52 17.94
N TYR A 43 4.10 18.39 17.50
CA TYR A 43 5.14 19.00 18.34
C TYR A 43 5.01 20.50 18.51
N VAL A 44 4.13 21.15 17.75
CA VAL A 44 3.88 22.59 17.79
C VAL A 44 2.55 22.86 18.49
N SER A 45 2.59 23.67 19.55
CA SER A 45 1.40 24.21 20.20
C SER A 45 1.18 25.67 19.79
N LEU A 46 -0.09 26.06 19.69
CA LEU A 46 -0.51 27.43 19.44
C LEU A 46 -0.87 28.08 20.77
N ASP A 47 -0.27 29.24 21.04
CA ASP A 47 -0.71 30.08 22.15
C ASP A 47 -2.01 30.85 21.81
N PRO A 48 -2.70 31.42 22.82
CA PRO A 48 -3.94 32.17 22.62
C PRO A 48 -3.81 33.45 21.77
N PHE A 49 -2.59 33.90 21.49
CA PHE A 49 -2.26 35.09 20.71
C PHE A 49 -1.74 34.77 19.31
N GLY A 50 -1.76 33.49 18.91
CA GLY A 50 -1.33 33.03 17.59
C GLY A 50 0.18 32.76 17.47
N GLY A 51 0.93 32.76 18.57
CA GLY A 51 2.32 32.32 18.60
C GLY A 51 2.42 30.80 18.51
N ALA A 52 3.34 30.30 17.69
CA ALA A 52 3.66 28.88 17.62
C ALA A 52 4.94 28.60 18.40
N TYR A 53 4.90 27.61 19.31
CA TYR A 53 6.08 27.18 20.05
C TYR A 53 6.13 25.65 20.13
N ALA A 54 7.35 25.11 20.11
CA ALA A 54 7.61 23.71 20.38
C ALA A 54 8.20 23.58 21.79
N LEU A 55 7.72 22.62 22.56
CA LEU A 55 8.33 22.31 23.85
C LEU A 55 9.70 21.64 23.59
N PRO A 56 10.81 22.05 24.24
CA PRO A 56 12.11 21.42 24.04
C PRO A 56 12.10 19.89 24.22
N SER A 57 11.35 19.41 25.22
CA SER A 57 11.18 17.97 25.48
C SER A 57 10.48 17.21 24.34
N LEU A 58 9.65 17.89 23.56
CA LEU A 58 8.98 17.33 22.40
C LEU A 58 9.93 17.22 21.20
N LEU A 59 10.84 18.18 21.04
CA LEU A 59 11.90 18.12 20.02
C LEU A 59 12.92 17.02 20.35
N GLU A 60 13.34 16.91 21.61
CA GLU A 60 14.22 15.82 22.07
C GLU A 60 13.58 14.44 21.83
N ALA A 61 12.29 14.29 22.13
CA ALA A 61 11.56 13.06 21.85
C ALA A 61 11.47 12.74 20.35
N ALA A 62 11.35 13.76 19.49
CA ALA A 62 11.35 13.58 18.04
C ALA A 62 12.72 13.11 17.53
N ASP A 63 13.81 13.73 17.99
CA ASP A 63 15.17 13.33 17.63
C ASP A 63 15.49 11.91 18.14
N GLU A 64 15.05 11.56 19.35
CA GLU A 64 15.19 10.21 19.90
C GLU A 64 14.43 9.18 19.06
N GLN A 65 13.22 9.51 18.58
CA GLN A 65 12.43 8.64 17.72
C GLN A 65 13.06 8.47 16.33
N GLU A 66 13.61 9.53 15.74
CA GLU A 66 14.36 9.45 14.48
C GLU A 66 15.58 8.54 14.64
N ASN A 67 16.38 8.74 15.70
CA ASN A 67 17.58 7.94 15.95
C ASN A 67 17.24 6.46 16.17
N LYS A 68 16.19 6.14 16.93
CA LYS A 68 15.71 4.76 17.10
C LYS A 68 15.29 4.13 15.77
N ALA A 69 14.55 4.87 14.94
CA ALA A 69 14.13 4.38 13.63
C ALA A 69 15.32 4.16 12.69
N ARG A 70 16.32 5.05 12.74
CA ARG A 70 17.58 4.92 11.99
C ARG A 70 18.35 3.68 12.42
N GLU A 71 18.61 3.52 13.71
CA GLU A 71 19.36 2.38 14.24
C GLU A 71 18.69 1.05 13.89
N ALA A 72 17.36 0.96 14.03
CA ALA A 72 16.61 -0.25 13.67
C ALA A 72 16.69 -0.54 12.17
N PHE A 73 16.52 0.47 11.32
CA PHE A 73 16.62 0.33 9.86
C PHE A 73 18.03 -0.10 9.43
N GLU A 74 19.07 0.59 9.93
CA GLU A 74 20.46 0.29 9.60
C GLU A 74 20.84 -1.12 10.08
N ALA A 75 20.42 -1.53 11.27
CA ALA A 75 20.66 -2.88 11.78
C ALA A 75 19.98 -3.96 10.94
N ALA A 76 18.72 -3.74 10.52
CA ALA A 76 18.01 -4.68 9.65
C ALA A 76 18.69 -4.79 8.27
N MET A 77 19.01 -3.65 7.66
CA MET A 77 19.56 -3.62 6.30
C MET A 77 21.05 -3.99 6.23
N ALA A 78 21.82 -3.83 7.31
CA ALA A 78 23.23 -4.23 7.36
C ALA A 78 23.43 -5.74 7.24
N ASN A 79 22.43 -6.53 7.64
CA ASN A 79 22.46 -8.00 7.48
C ASN A 79 22.07 -8.45 6.06
N GLU A 80 21.61 -7.53 5.23
CA GLU A 80 21.15 -7.80 3.88
C GLU A 80 22.21 -7.41 2.83
N SER A 81 22.30 -8.17 1.74
CA SER A 81 23.16 -7.82 0.59
C SER A 81 22.46 -6.83 -0.35
N ILE A 82 21.87 -5.78 0.22
CA ILE A 82 20.99 -4.83 -0.46
C ILE A 82 21.60 -3.42 -0.33
N SER A 83 21.48 -2.61 -1.38
CA SER A 83 21.88 -1.20 -1.30
C SER A 83 20.75 -0.37 -0.71
N TRP A 84 21.07 0.50 0.24
CA TRP A 84 20.08 1.27 0.98
C TRP A 84 20.56 2.67 1.36
N GLU A 85 19.62 3.52 1.73
CA GLU A 85 19.87 4.78 2.46
C GLU A 85 18.75 5.05 3.46
N PHE A 86 19.07 5.85 4.47
CA PHE A 86 18.10 6.43 5.38
C PHE A 86 17.87 7.90 5.03
N ARG A 87 16.61 8.33 4.99
CA ARG A 87 16.18 9.72 4.84
C ARG A 87 15.26 10.10 5.99
N SER A 88 15.28 11.38 6.34
CA SER A 88 14.30 11.97 7.23
C SER A 88 13.58 13.14 6.58
N GLY A 89 12.31 13.31 6.93
CA GLY A 89 11.48 14.42 6.49
C GLY A 89 10.63 14.96 7.63
N ARG A 90 10.17 16.21 7.50
CA ARG A 90 9.36 16.87 8.53
C ARG A 90 8.08 17.41 7.91
N GLY A 91 6.94 17.16 8.56
CA GLY A 91 5.63 17.61 8.10
C GLY A 91 4.60 16.48 8.07
N ALA A 92 3.49 16.71 7.36
CA ALA A 92 2.44 15.71 7.18
C ALA A 92 2.97 14.50 6.39
N ALA A 93 2.72 13.29 6.89
CA ALA A 93 3.29 12.07 6.34
C ALA A 93 2.94 11.84 4.86
N SER A 94 1.68 12.03 4.48
CA SER A 94 1.23 11.92 3.09
C SER A 94 1.97 12.88 2.16
N SER A 95 2.13 14.15 2.55
CA SER A 95 2.85 15.17 1.78
C SER A 95 4.34 14.85 1.62
N VAL A 96 5.00 14.43 2.70
CA VAL A 96 6.43 14.09 2.66
C VAL A 96 6.66 12.86 1.79
N ILE A 97 5.84 11.81 1.93
CA ILE A 97 5.94 10.60 1.10
C ILE A 97 5.63 10.93 -0.37
N ALA A 98 4.61 11.74 -0.64
CA ALA A 98 4.28 12.16 -2.01
C ALA A 98 5.48 12.83 -2.68
N GLU A 99 6.18 13.73 -1.98
CA GLU A 99 7.41 14.34 -2.49
C GLU A 99 8.55 13.33 -2.71
N GLN A 100 8.80 12.47 -1.72
CA GLN A 100 9.89 11.48 -1.78
C GLN A 100 9.61 10.35 -2.78
N SER A 101 8.35 10.12 -3.15
CA SER A 101 7.94 9.04 -4.07
C SER A 101 8.10 9.35 -5.57
N ARG A 102 8.53 10.56 -5.94
CA ARG A 102 8.62 10.98 -7.36
C ARG A 102 9.55 10.12 -8.22
N PHE A 103 10.58 9.53 -7.60
CA PHE A 103 11.59 8.73 -8.29
C PHE A 103 11.77 7.35 -7.65
N VAL A 104 10.68 6.80 -7.13
CA VAL A 104 10.63 5.43 -6.58
C VAL A 104 9.63 4.61 -7.37
N ASP A 105 9.82 3.29 -7.42
CA ASP A 105 8.91 2.39 -8.13
C ASP A 105 7.78 1.86 -7.24
N LEU A 106 7.95 1.91 -5.92
CA LEU A 106 6.98 1.42 -4.94
C LEU A 106 7.15 2.13 -3.61
N VAL A 107 6.02 2.47 -2.97
CA VAL A 107 5.95 2.90 -1.58
C VAL A 107 5.42 1.74 -0.73
N LEU A 108 6.12 1.37 0.34
CA LEU A 108 5.77 0.31 1.27
C LEU A 108 5.31 0.92 2.60
N VAL A 109 4.10 0.55 3.03
CA VAL A 109 3.51 1.03 4.29
C VAL A 109 2.82 -0.10 5.04
N ALA A 110 2.65 0.07 6.34
CA ALA A 110 1.80 -0.81 7.13
C ALA A 110 0.31 -0.42 6.98
N LYS A 111 -0.56 -1.43 6.89
CA LYS A 111 -2.01 -1.27 6.98
C LYS A 111 -2.42 -0.75 8.37
N PRO A 112 -3.60 -0.13 8.49
CA PRO A 112 -4.21 0.13 9.80
C PRO A 112 -4.46 -1.20 10.55
N GLY A 113 -3.99 -1.31 11.79
CA GLY A 113 -4.29 -2.47 12.65
C GLY A 113 -5.74 -2.44 13.16
N ARG A 114 -6.35 -3.62 13.36
CA ARG A 114 -7.77 -3.77 13.73
C ARG A 114 -8.15 -3.08 15.06
N GLU A 115 -7.24 -3.07 16.04
CA GLU A 115 -7.47 -2.47 17.36
C GLU A 115 -7.26 -0.95 17.38
N LYS A 116 -6.48 -0.41 16.44
CA LYS A 116 -6.22 1.03 16.33
C LYS A 116 -7.19 1.64 15.32
N GLN A 117 -8.48 1.67 15.69
CA GLN A 117 -9.50 2.52 15.05
C GLN A 117 -9.26 4.03 15.30
N TYR A 118 -8.01 4.45 15.46
CA TYR A 118 -7.66 5.86 15.45
C TYR A 118 -7.83 6.37 14.03
N HIS A 119 -8.66 7.39 13.88
CA HIS A 119 -9.29 7.87 12.66
C HIS A 119 -8.33 8.43 11.58
N GLY A 120 -7.03 8.15 11.64
CA GLY A 120 -6.00 8.65 10.72
C GLY A 120 -5.38 7.63 9.77
N ARG A 121 -5.13 6.37 10.17
CA ARG A 121 -4.29 5.44 9.36
C ARG A 121 -4.95 4.84 8.13
N ILE A 122 -6.25 4.54 8.18
CA ILE A 122 -6.97 4.12 6.96
C ILE A 122 -6.99 5.29 5.96
N GLY A 123 -7.18 6.50 6.49
CA GLY A 123 -7.06 7.74 5.73
C GLY A 123 -5.67 7.87 5.11
N HIS A 124 -4.60 7.59 5.86
CA HIS A 124 -3.21 7.68 5.39
C HIS A 124 -2.92 6.80 4.18
N VAL A 125 -3.20 5.48 4.23
CA VAL A 125 -2.93 4.58 3.09
C VAL A 125 -3.75 4.97 1.86
N GLY A 126 -5.01 5.34 2.08
CA GLY A 126 -5.90 5.82 1.02
C GLY A 126 -5.42 7.14 0.40
N GLU A 127 -5.04 8.11 1.23
CA GLU A 127 -4.49 9.41 0.82
C GLU A 127 -3.16 9.22 0.09
N LEU A 128 -2.28 8.32 0.54
CA LEU A 128 -1.06 7.97 -0.17
C LEU A 128 -1.34 7.38 -1.54
N ALA A 129 -2.33 6.50 -1.67
CA ALA A 129 -2.71 5.96 -2.97
C ALA A 129 -3.21 7.05 -3.95
N LEU A 130 -3.68 8.19 -3.44
CA LEU A 130 -4.10 9.36 -4.23
C LEU A 130 -2.97 10.37 -4.49
N THR A 131 -2.04 10.50 -3.57
CA THR A 131 -1.04 11.59 -3.56
C THR A 131 0.37 11.14 -3.95
N SER A 132 0.68 9.86 -3.77
CA SER A 132 1.96 9.29 -4.16
C SER A 132 2.12 9.25 -5.67
N SER A 133 3.35 9.47 -6.14
CA SER A 133 3.72 9.32 -7.56
C SER A 133 4.02 7.86 -7.94
N ALA A 134 4.02 6.95 -6.97
CA ALA A 134 4.29 5.53 -7.14
C ALA A 134 3.14 4.68 -6.54
N PRO A 135 2.96 3.43 -6.97
CA PRO A 135 2.02 2.52 -6.31
C PRO A 135 2.36 2.35 -4.82
N VAL A 136 1.33 2.15 -4.00
CA VAL A 136 1.45 1.91 -2.56
C VAL A 136 1.15 0.45 -2.28
N LEU A 137 2.11 -0.29 -1.72
CA LEU A 137 1.92 -1.63 -1.18
C LEU A 137 1.68 -1.52 0.33
N ALA A 138 0.46 -1.84 0.76
CA ALA A 138 0.06 -1.83 2.16
C ALA A 138 0.11 -3.25 2.74
N LEU A 139 0.99 -3.48 3.72
CA LEU A 139 1.22 -4.77 4.36
C LEU A 139 0.43 -4.89 5.68
N PRO A 140 -0.21 -6.04 5.98
CA PRO A 140 -0.76 -6.30 7.31
C PRO A 140 0.30 -6.07 8.41
N PRO A 141 0.00 -5.41 9.55
CA PRO A 141 0.98 -5.11 10.61
C PRO A 141 1.68 -6.35 11.20
N GLU A 142 1.01 -7.49 11.12
CA GLU A 142 1.49 -8.77 11.63
C GLU A 142 2.42 -9.49 10.63
N SER A 143 2.60 -8.95 9.42
CA SER A 143 3.49 -9.52 8.41
C SER A 143 4.93 -9.54 8.94
N ARG A 144 5.62 -10.67 8.70
CA ARG A 144 7.05 -10.88 9.03
C ARG A 144 7.86 -11.34 7.82
N SER A 145 7.19 -11.50 6.69
CA SER A 145 7.77 -11.91 5.41
C SER A 145 6.78 -11.54 4.33
N PHE A 146 7.27 -11.32 3.11
CA PHE A 146 6.42 -11.08 1.96
C PHE A 146 6.91 -11.90 0.76
N ASP A 147 6.00 -12.63 0.11
CA ASP A 147 6.30 -13.34 -1.14
C ASP A 147 5.79 -12.55 -2.34
N PRO A 148 6.59 -11.65 -2.95
CA PRO A 148 6.18 -10.93 -4.15
C PRO A 148 6.10 -11.79 -5.41
N LEU A 149 6.56 -13.05 -5.34
CA LEU A 149 6.55 -14.01 -6.45
C LEU A 149 5.41 -15.03 -6.30
N GLY A 150 4.64 -14.93 -5.21
CA GLY A 150 3.51 -15.80 -4.94
C GLY A 150 2.31 -15.51 -5.84
N ARG A 151 1.18 -16.11 -5.47
CA ARG A 151 -0.08 -15.96 -6.23
C ARG A 151 -0.59 -14.53 -6.10
N ALA A 152 -0.89 -13.91 -7.23
CA ALA A 152 -1.44 -12.57 -7.31
C ALA A 152 -2.92 -12.61 -7.66
N VAL A 153 -3.72 -11.77 -7.02
CA VAL A 153 -5.10 -11.53 -7.43
C VAL A 153 -5.23 -10.08 -7.89
N ILE A 154 -5.88 -9.86 -9.03
CA ILE A 154 -6.23 -8.54 -9.56
C ILE A 154 -7.73 -8.34 -9.37
N ALA A 155 -8.14 -7.41 -8.50
CA ALA A 155 -9.53 -6.99 -8.41
C ALA A 155 -9.82 -6.00 -9.54
N TRP A 156 -10.63 -6.43 -10.52
CA TRP A 156 -10.86 -5.71 -11.75
C TRP A 156 -12.29 -5.20 -11.86
N ASN A 157 -12.42 -3.90 -12.15
CA ASN A 157 -13.70 -3.23 -12.41
C ASN A 157 -13.68 -2.40 -13.71
N GLY A 158 -12.60 -2.50 -14.50
CA GLY A 158 -12.41 -1.73 -15.73
C GLY A 158 -12.14 -0.24 -15.56
N SER A 159 -11.95 0.26 -14.34
CA SER A 159 -11.72 1.68 -14.14
C SER A 159 -10.30 2.10 -14.58
N PRO A 160 -10.08 3.40 -14.86
CA PRO A 160 -8.74 3.94 -15.11
C PRO A 160 -7.76 3.63 -13.97
N GLU A 161 -8.23 3.70 -12.73
CA GLU A 161 -7.44 3.47 -11.52
C GLU A 161 -7.06 1.98 -11.40
N ALA A 162 -7.98 1.05 -11.70
CA ALA A 162 -7.64 -0.37 -11.80
C ALA A 162 -6.61 -0.64 -12.92
N SER A 163 -6.72 0.07 -14.04
CA SER A 163 -5.75 -0.01 -15.14
C SER A 163 -4.39 0.58 -14.76
N ALA A 164 -4.35 1.63 -13.93
CA ALA A 164 -3.13 2.19 -13.37
C ALA A 164 -2.46 1.19 -12.40
N ALA A 165 -3.24 0.57 -11.51
CA ALA A 165 -2.75 -0.43 -10.57
C ALA A 165 -2.14 -1.65 -11.28
N VAL A 166 -2.81 -2.19 -12.31
CA VAL A 166 -2.26 -3.29 -13.11
C VAL A 166 -0.93 -2.90 -13.76
N ARG A 167 -0.85 -1.71 -14.37
CA ARG A 167 0.38 -1.21 -15.01
C ARG A 167 1.52 -1.06 -14.02
N ALA A 168 1.23 -0.50 -12.85
CA ALA A 168 2.20 -0.32 -11.78
C ALA A 168 2.68 -1.65 -11.19
N ALA A 169 1.81 -2.66 -11.14
CA ALA A 169 2.11 -3.98 -10.63
C ALA A 169 2.82 -4.92 -11.63
N LEU A 170 3.00 -4.52 -12.90
CA LEU A 170 3.62 -5.37 -13.94
C LEU A 170 4.94 -6.02 -13.50
N PRO A 171 5.89 -5.34 -12.83
CA PRO A 171 7.12 -5.99 -12.38
C PRO A 171 6.87 -7.20 -11.48
N MET A 172 5.90 -7.09 -10.56
CA MET A 172 5.52 -8.18 -9.66
C MET A 172 4.73 -9.25 -10.39
N LEU A 173 3.70 -8.86 -11.14
CA LEU A 173 2.84 -9.79 -11.90
C LEU A 173 3.63 -10.63 -12.91
N THR A 174 4.70 -10.11 -13.50
CA THR A 174 5.56 -10.85 -14.44
C THR A 174 6.31 -12.01 -13.78
N LYS A 175 6.56 -11.94 -12.46
CA LYS A 175 7.24 -12.99 -11.71
C LYS A 175 6.31 -13.78 -10.77
N ALA A 176 5.05 -13.41 -10.70
CA ALA A 176 4.05 -14.12 -9.89
C ALA A 176 3.91 -15.57 -10.36
N SER A 177 3.75 -16.49 -9.41
CA SER A 177 3.57 -17.93 -9.69
C SER A 177 2.22 -18.22 -10.34
N GLU A 178 1.23 -17.40 -10.06
CA GLU A 178 -0.12 -17.45 -10.63
C GLU A 178 -0.73 -16.04 -10.58
N VAL A 179 -1.57 -15.72 -11.56
CA VAL A 179 -2.32 -14.46 -11.60
C VAL A 179 -3.79 -14.76 -11.88
N THR A 180 -4.67 -14.36 -10.97
CA THR A 180 -6.12 -14.45 -11.14
C THR A 180 -6.72 -13.06 -11.27
N VAL A 181 -7.53 -12.83 -12.29
CA VAL A 181 -8.34 -11.62 -12.45
C VAL A 181 -9.72 -11.92 -11.89
N LEU A 182 -10.10 -11.23 -10.83
CA LEU A 182 -11.44 -11.29 -10.24
C LEU A 182 -12.26 -10.08 -10.64
N THR A 183 -13.38 -10.34 -11.33
CA THR A 183 -14.41 -9.34 -11.61
C THR A 183 -15.63 -9.64 -10.76
N ALA A 184 -16.22 -8.63 -10.13
CA ALA A 184 -17.46 -8.78 -9.38
C ALA A 184 -18.65 -8.26 -10.20
N GLU A 185 -19.74 -9.03 -10.27
CA GLU A 185 -20.95 -8.71 -11.02
C GLU A 185 -22.20 -8.82 -10.13
N GLU A 186 -23.16 -7.92 -10.33
CA GLU A 186 -24.50 -8.03 -9.73
C GLU A 186 -25.39 -8.98 -10.54
N PRO A 187 -26.38 -9.66 -9.92
CA PRO A 187 -27.25 -10.62 -10.59
C PRO A 187 -28.06 -9.94 -11.69
N GLY A 188 -27.95 -10.45 -12.92
CA GLY A 188 -28.63 -9.87 -14.10
C GLY A 188 -27.87 -8.70 -14.75
N GLY A 189 -26.68 -8.37 -14.25
CA GLY A 189 -25.77 -7.43 -14.89
C GLY A 189 -25.33 -7.91 -16.28
N LYS A 190 -25.42 -7.03 -17.28
CA LYS A 190 -24.72 -7.19 -18.56
C LYS A 190 -23.38 -6.47 -18.43
N TRP A 191 -22.39 -7.07 -17.79
CA TRP A 191 -21.10 -6.41 -17.61
C TRP A 191 -20.03 -7.03 -18.50
N ASP A 192 -20.05 -6.57 -19.75
CA ASP A 192 -18.93 -6.66 -20.69
C ASP A 192 -17.86 -5.62 -20.32
N VAL A 193 -17.28 -5.73 -19.12
CA VAL A 193 -16.00 -5.05 -18.84
C VAL A 193 -14.93 -6.07 -19.19
N PRO A 194 -14.33 -6.05 -20.39
CA PRO A 194 -13.68 -7.24 -20.89
C PRO A 194 -12.39 -7.46 -20.11
N SER A 195 -12.46 -8.37 -19.13
CA SER A 195 -11.26 -9.02 -18.58
C SER A 195 -10.43 -9.66 -19.71
N LEU A 196 -11.05 -9.91 -20.88
CA LEU A 196 -10.39 -10.29 -22.14
C LEU A 196 -9.39 -9.24 -22.66
N GLU A 197 -9.68 -7.94 -22.59
CA GLU A 197 -8.70 -6.92 -23.01
C GLU A 197 -7.56 -6.81 -22.00
N LEU A 198 -7.86 -6.99 -20.71
CA LEU A 198 -6.85 -7.11 -19.67
C LEU A 198 -5.98 -8.36 -19.87
N GLU A 199 -6.57 -9.51 -20.16
CA GLU A 199 -5.87 -10.75 -20.48
C GLU A 199 -4.97 -10.58 -21.72
N LYS A 200 -5.49 -9.98 -22.80
CA LYS A 200 -4.68 -9.65 -23.98
C LYS A 200 -3.55 -8.70 -23.65
N TYR A 201 -3.77 -7.73 -22.77
CA TYR A 201 -2.73 -6.82 -22.32
C TYR A 201 -1.65 -7.56 -21.52
N LEU A 202 -2.04 -8.34 -20.52
CA LEU A 202 -1.13 -9.10 -19.65
C LEU A 202 -0.36 -10.18 -20.42
N SER A 203 -0.98 -10.85 -21.39
CA SER A 203 -0.30 -11.82 -22.25
C SER A 203 0.81 -11.20 -23.10
N ARG A 204 0.70 -9.93 -23.53
CA ARG A 204 1.79 -9.19 -24.20
C ARG A 204 2.99 -8.95 -23.27
N HIS A 205 2.76 -8.96 -21.96
CA HIS A 205 3.80 -8.91 -20.93
C HIS A 205 4.27 -10.31 -20.49
N GLY A 206 3.81 -11.38 -21.15
CA GLY A 206 4.16 -12.77 -20.81
C GLY A 206 3.41 -13.33 -19.60
N ILE A 207 2.37 -12.65 -19.13
CA ILE A 207 1.59 -13.05 -17.95
C ILE A 207 0.35 -13.82 -18.41
N LYS A 208 0.23 -15.07 -17.98
CA LYS A 208 -1.00 -15.87 -18.15
C LYS A 208 -1.91 -15.61 -16.97
N VAL A 209 -3.21 -15.45 -17.22
CA VAL A 209 -4.19 -15.19 -16.18
C VAL A 209 -5.34 -16.18 -16.20
N ALA A 210 -5.87 -16.50 -15.01
CA ALA A 210 -7.20 -17.08 -14.87
C ALA A 210 -8.23 -15.95 -14.76
N LEU A 211 -9.29 -16.01 -15.56
CA LEU A 211 -10.40 -15.05 -15.49
C LEU A 211 -11.53 -15.66 -14.67
N GLU A 212 -11.92 -14.99 -13.60
CA GLU A 212 -12.95 -15.46 -12.67
C GLU A 212 -13.96 -14.35 -12.38
N VAL A 213 -15.24 -14.73 -12.36
CA VAL A 213 -16.37 -13.83 -12.10
C VAL A 213 -17.03 -14.23 -10.79
N VAL A 214 -17.18 -13.26 -9.89
CA VAL A 214 -17.88 -13.40 -8.61
C VAL A 214 -19.26 -12.77 -8.75
N ILE A 215 -20.30 -13.58 -8.55
CA ILE A 215 -21.69 -13.08 -8.52
C ILE A 215 -22.01 -12.58 -7.11
N VAL A 216 -22.31 -11.29 -6.97
CA VAL A 216 -22.63 -10.65 -5.70
C VAL A 216 -24.13 -10.79 -5.43
N THR A 217 -24.55 -11.82 -4.71
CA THR A 217 -25.97 -12.14 -4.52
C THR A 217 -26.71 -11.24 -3.53
N ASP A 218 -26.00 -10.56 -2.62
CA ASP A 218 -26.60 -9.92 -1.43
C ASP A 218 -26.47 -8.39 -1.40
N GLY A 219 -25.99 -7.77 -2.48
CA GLY A 219 -25.72 -6.32 -2.54
C GLY A 219 -24.53 -5.84 -1.70
N ASP A 220 -23.86 -6.74 -0.97
CA ASP A 220 -22.65 -6.46 -0.20
C ASP A 220 -21.39 -6.85 -0.98
N LEU A 221 -21.13 -6.09 -2.05
CA LEU A 221 -19.94 -6.24 -2.90
C LEU A 221 -18.62 -6.25 -2.09
N PRO A 222 -18.39 -5.34 -1.12
CA PRO A 222 -17.17 -5.37 -0.30
C PRO A 222 -16.94 -6.69 0.42
N SER A 223 -17.95 -7.23 1.12
CA SER A 223 -17.80 -8.47 1.89
C SER A 223 -17.65 -9.69 0.99
N SER A 224 -18.40 -9.76 -0.12
CA SER A 224 -18.27 -10.86 -1.08
C SER A 224 -16.88 -10.90 -1.71
N LEU A 225 -16.39 -9.75 -2.19
CA LEU A 225 -15.05 -9.68 -2.77
C LEU A 225 -13.97 -10.00 -1.73
N LEU A 226 -14.15 -9.56 -0.48
CA LEU A 226 -13.19 -9.86 0.59
C LEU A 226 -13.10 -11.36 0.83
N ARG A 227 -14.25 -12.05 0.94
CA ARG A 227 -14.30 -13.51 1.13
C ARG A 227 -13.61 -14.23 -0.02
N GLU A 228 -13.94 -13.87 -1.26
CA GLU A 228 -13.36 -14.50 -2.44
C GLU A 228 -11.83 -14.32 -2.51
N VAL A 229 -11.34 -13.11 -2.20
CA VAL A 229 -9.89 -12.87 -2.15
C VAL A 229 -9.27 -13.65 -0.98
N ALA A 230 -9.89 -13.67 0.20
CA ALA A 230 -9.37 -14.38 1.36
C ALA A 230 -9.30 -15.90 1.14
N ASP A 231 -10.33 -16.50 0.53
CA ASP A 231 -10.42 -17.94 0.25
C ASP A 231 -9.33 -18.40 -0.71
N ARG A 232 -8.89 -17.53 -1.62
CA ARG A 232 -7.78 -17.79 -2.55
C ARG A 232 -6.41 -17.71 -1.88
N GLN A 233 -6.31 -17.09 -0.70
CA GLN A 233 -5.06 -16.87 0.04
C GLN A 233 -3.91 -16.39 -0.88
N PRO A 234 -4.11 -15.29 -1.65
CA PRO A 234 -3.06 -14.76 -2.49
C PRO A 234 -1.92 -14.23 -1.63
N ALA A 235 -0.72 -14.23 -2.20
CA ALA A 235 0.40 -13.54 -1.59
C ALA A 235 0.17 -12.02 -1.61
N TYR A 236 -0.52 -11.49 -2.61
CA TYR A 236 -0.94 -10.08 -2.66
C TYR A 236 -2.15 -9.84 -3.57
N LEU A 237 -2.89 -8.77 -3.25
CA LEU A 237 -3.97 -8.22 -4.05
C LEU A 237 -3.49 -6.97 -4.80
N VAL A 238 -3.87 -6.83 -6.07
CA VAL A 238 -3.71 -5.62 -6.88
C VAL A 238 -5.09 -5.02 -7.12
N MET A 239 -5.28 -3.75 -6.77
CA MET A 239 -6.55 -3.06 -7.03
C MET A 239 -6.35 -1.56 -7.26
N GLY A 240 -7.24 -0.96 -8.05
CA GLY A 240 -7.32 0.49 -8.18
C GLY A 240 -7.85 1.14 -6.90
N ALA A 241 -7.35 2.32 -6.56
CA ALA A 241 -7.89 3.13 -5.48
C ALA A 241 -8.96 4.10 -6.04
N TYR A 242 -10.10 4.23 -5.36
CA TYR A 242 -11.10 5.29 -5.61
C TYR A 242 -11.68 5.43 -7.04
N GLY A 243 -12.21 4.35 -7.61
CA GLY A 243 -12.85 4.37 -8.94
C GLY A 243 -14.18 5.14 -9.05
N ARG A 244 -14.70 5.24 -10.29
CA ARG A 244 -15.88 6.04 -10.70
C ARG A 244 -17.19 5.63 -9.98
N SER A 245 -17.43 6.20 -8.81
CA SER A 245 -18.68 6.78 -8.31
C SER A 245 -18.75 6.73 -6.80
N ARG A 246 -18.14 7.72 -6.15
CA ARG A 246 -18.85 8.69 -5.32
C ARG A 246 -17.88 9.78 -4.91
N ALA A 247 -18.44 10.98 -4.84
CA ALA A 247 -17.76 12.23 -4.66
C ALA A 247 -16.75 12.19 -3.50
N ARG A 248 -15.83 13.15 -3.62
CA ARG A 248 -14.84 13.67 -2.69
C ARG A 248 -15.33 13.98 -1.26
N GLU A 249 -16.46 13.44 -0.81
CA GLU A 249 -17.11 13.80 0.47
C GLU A 249 -16.88 12.80 1.60
N TRP A 250 -16.45 11.56 1.36
CA TRP A 250 -16.08 10.61 2.44
C TRP A 250 -14.92 9.75 1.95
N LEU A 251 -13.69 10.09 2.34
CA LEU A 251 -12.38 9.63 1.81
C LEU A 251 -12.08 8.11 1.86
N LEU A 252 -13.08 7.24 1.96
CA LEU A 252 -12.92 5.80 1.93
C LEU A 252 -14.13 5.19 1.20
N GLY A 253 -13.98 4.89 -0.09
CA GLY A 253 -14.94 4.03 -0.79
C GLY A 253 -15.11 2.73 0.00
N GLY A 254 -16.35 2.23 0.09
CA GLY A 254 -16.68 1.06 0.92
C GLY A 254 -15.74 -0.13 0.65
N VAL A 255 -15.51 -0.47 -0.62
CA VAL A 255 -14.64 -1.60 -0.99
C VAL A 255 -13.20 -1.39 -0.53
N THR A 256 -12.53 -0.31 -0.94
CA THR A 256 -11.12 -0.05 -0.57
C THR A 256 -10.92 -0.02 0.95
N ARG A 257 -11.87 0.56 1.70
CA ARG A 257 -11.85 0.57 3.16
C ARG A 257 -11.84 -0.84 3.75
N HIS A 258 -12.79 -1.68 3.34
CA HIS A 258 -12.89 -3.06 3.84
C HIS A 258 -11.67 -3.88 3.43
N MET A 259 -11.13 -3.70 2.22
CA MET A 259 -9.91 -4.39 1.78
C MET A 259 -8.68 -3.98 2.60
N LEU A 260 -8.56 -2.71 2.97
CA LEU A 260 -7.45 -2.23 3.79
C LEU A 260 -7.58 -2.64 5.28
N LEU A 261 -8.79 -2.77 5.79
CA LEU A 261 -9.04 -3.11 7.21
C LEU A 261 -9.12 -4.61 7.49
N ASP A 262 -9.82 -5.34 6.63
CA ASP A 262 -10.30 -6.67 6.95
C ASP A 262 -9.58 -7.77 6.16
N LEU A 263 -8.90 -7.43 5.07
CA LEU A 263 -8.17 -8.40 4.27
C LEU A 263 -6.77 -8.68 4.87
N PRO A 264 -6.48 -9.92 5.30
CA PRO A 264 -5.22 -10.28 5.96
C PRO A 264 -4.06 -10.53 4.96
N VAL A 265 -4.11 -9.93 3.77
CA VAL A 265 -3.07 -10.05 2.75
C VAL A 265 -2.58 -8.67 2.30
N PRO A 266 -1.33 -8.55 1.84
CA PRO A 266 -0.79 -7.35 1.18
C PRO A 266 -1.69 -6.80 0.07
N VAL A 267 -1.86 -5.48 0.00
CA VAL A 267 -2.68 -4.82 -1.03
C VAL A 267 -1.87 -3.75 -1.72
N LEU A 268 -1.66 -3.90 -3.02
CA LEU A 268 -1.09 -2.89 -3.91
C LEU A 268 -2.20 -2.00 -4.47
N LEU A 269 -2.08 -0.70 -4.22
CA LEU A 269 -2.98 0.35 -4.65
C LEU A 269 -2.27 1.31 -5.60
N ALA A 270 -2.97 1.75 -6.64
CA ALA A 270 -2.58 2.89 -7.46
C ALA A 270 -3.82 3.64 -7.95
N HIS A 271 -3.62 4.89 -8.37
CA HIS A 271 -4.64 5.77 -8.95
C HIS A 271 -4.16 6.33 -10.30
#